data_AF-A0A836G6T6-F1
#
_entry.id   AF-A0A836G6T6-F1
#
_cell.length_a   1.000
_cell.length_b   1.000
_cell.length_c   1.000
_cell.angle_alpha   90.00
_cell.angle_beta   90.00
_cell.angle_gamma   90.00
#
_symmetry.space_group_name_H-M   'P 1'
#
loop_
_entity.id
_entity.type
_entity.pdbx_description
1 polymer ?
#
loop_
_entity_poly.entity_id
_entity_poly.type
_entity_poly.pdbx_seq_one_letter_code
_entity_poly.pdbx_strand_id
1 'polypeptide(L)'
;FPQSSTEQLTCSTITLEEETVENTNNVTASPTVSEKIMNVCKRLRWIYVDLALALLMIILLAVLEFLVQPYQQIGFFCNDPKISFKFTGDTISAGVIISFSVAVPLLVIWIAEYIYYSADSYESASYYGTRSKLIWRWYGHYTAGILTLTLLCEAMKFMIGEPRPHFLDTCKPREAANCTNEYIISYTCTNTEVSTWSINDCNKSFPSGHAALSVYTSIFLVWYLQNRMPNRTLFLKPWLQCLTSMWAVTCSITRVGDNRHHWWDVLIGDVLGLLFGLFVVILSCRHFCLERTAANAANAATYALNEPLENGQIGGQICYNKQRKHNVLLNPSAVSEIREMKDIGRILE
;
A
#
# COMPACT_ATOMS: atom_id res chain seq x y z
N PHE A 1 -36.93 -6.70 -38.25
CA PHE A 1 -35.85 -7.01 -37.29
C PHE A 1 -34.62 -6.16 -37.64
N PRO A 2 -34.45 -4.98 -37.02
CA PRO A 2 -33.25 -4.16 -37.19
C PRO A 2 -32.12 -4.58 -36.22
N GLN A 3 -30.88 -4.24 -36.56
CA GLN A 3 -29.70 -4.40 -35.70
C GLN A 3 -29.21 -3.04 -35.18
N SER A 4 -28.39 -3.09 -34.12
CA SER A 4 -27.31 -2.16 -33.71
C SER A 4 -27.04 -0.94 -34.62
N SER A 5 -26.79 0.28 -34.11
CA SER A 5 -25.74 0.54 -33.10
C SER A 5 -25.73 1.98 -32.55
N THR A 6 -24.88 2.20 -31.53
CA THR A 6 -24.39 3.50 -31.00
C THR A 6 -25.41 4.48 -30.40
N GLU A 7 -25.53 4.43 -29.08
CA GLU A 7 -26.02 5.56 -28.28
C GLU A 7 -24.97 6.69 -28.26
N GLN A 8 -25.36 7.90 -28.65
CA GLN A 8 -24.67 9.12 -28.24
C GLN A 8 -25.41 9.67 -27.02
N LEU A 9 -24.76 9.72 -25.85
CA LEU A 9 -25.37 10.32 -24.66
C LEU A 9 -25.01 11.81 -24.55
N THR A 10 -26.03 12.65 -24.73
CA THR A 10 -25.94 14.10 -24.85
C THR A 10 -25.49 14.78 -23.56
N CYS A 11 -24.57 15.76 -23.66
CA CYS A 11 -24.41 16.79 -22.64
C CYS A 11 -25.13 18.05 -23.16
N SER A 12 -26.32 18.33 -22.63
CA SER A 12 -27.28 19.25 -23.25
C SER A 12 -26.89 20.73 -23.12
N THR A 13 -27.22 21.48 -24.16
CA THR A 13 -27.10 22.95 -24.26
C THR A 13 -27.76 23.66 -23.09
N ILE A 14 -27.05 24.64 -22.51
CA ILE A 14 -27.67 25.76 -21.79
C ILE A 14 -27.36 27.02 -22.60
N THR A 15 -28.40 27.72 -23.01
CA THR A 15 -28.32 29.01 -23.69
C THR A 15 -27.89 30.09 -22.70
N LEU A 16 -26.94 30.94 -23.10
CA LEU A 16 -26.74 32.25 -22.53
C LEU A 16 -26.99 33.27 -23.63
N GLU A 17 -27.73 34.32 -23.30
CA GLU A 17 -28.09 35.39 -24.23
C GLU A 17 -26.90 36.31 -24.52
N GLU A 18 -27.00 37.03 -25.63
CA GLU A 18 -25.97 37.93 -26.15
C GLU A 18 -26.03 39.28 -25.42
N GLU A 19 -24.99 39.61 -24.64
CA GLU A 19 -24.80 40.97 -24.10
C GLU A 19 -23.46 41.53 -24.57
N THR A 20 -23.51 42.57 -25.40
CA THR A 20 -22.37 43.16 -26.10
C THR A 20 -22.08 44.58 -25.62
N VAL A 21 -21.11 44.72 -24.70
CA VAL A 21 -20.52 46.01 -24.31
C VAL A 21 -18.99 45.90 -24.28
N GLU A 22 -18.30 46.99 -24.59
CA GLU A 22 -16.94 47.01 -25.13
C GLU A 22 -15.89 47.59 -24.16
N ASN A 23 -14.67 47.02 -24.15
CA ASN A 23 -13.41 47.58 -23.61
C ASN A 23 -13.37 47.96 -22.09
N THR A 24 -12.26 47.82 -21.34
CA THR A 24 -10.82 47.89 -21.68
C THR A 24 -9.95 47.25 -20.58
N ASN A 25 -8.66 46.98 -20.89
CA ASN A 25 -7.50 46.84 -19.97
C ASN A 25 -7.36 45.60 -19.06
N ASN A 26 -6.19 44.95 -19.19
CA ASN A 26 -5.44 44.16 -18.18
C ASN A 26 -6.24 43.34 -17.15
N VAL A 27 -6.85 42.25 -17.60
CA VAL A 27 -7.29 41.15 -16.71
C VAL A 27 -6.37 39.94 -16.90
N THR A 28 -5.70 39.51 -15.83
CA THR A 28 -4.93 38.27 -15.78
C THR A 28 -5.84 37.11 -16.18
N ALA A 29 -5.49 36.37 -17.23
CA ALA A 29 -6.40 35.43 -17.89
C ALA A 29 -6.91 34.32 -16.93
N SER A 30 -8.11 34.52 -16.37
CA SER A 30 -8.79 33.53 -15.55
C SER A 30 -9.21 32.37 -16.46
N PRO A 31 -8.77 31.12 -16.21
CA PRO A 31 -9.02 30.01 -17.13
C PRO A 31 -10.51 29.85 -17.38
N THR A 32 -10.89 29.65 -18.65
CA THR A 32 -12.29 29.74 -19.08
C THR A 32 -13.16 28.70 -18.36
N VAL A 33 -14.48 28.94 -18.29
CA VAL A 33 -15.39 27.97 -17.67
C VAL A 33 -15.29 26.59 -18.34
N SER A 34 -15.14 26.55 -19.67
CA SER A 34 -14.84 25.34 -20.45
C SER A 34 -13.55 24.66 -20.01
N GLU A 35 -12.46 25.41 -19.85
CA GLU A 35 -11.16 24.86 -19.40
C GLU A 35 -11.20 24.34 -17.96
N LYS A 36 -11.92 25.02 -17.07
CA LYS A 36 -12.17 24.55 -15.69
C LYS A 36 -12.97 23.25 -15.68
N ILE A 37 -14.05 23.16 -16.47
CA ILE A 37 -14.87 21.94 -16.64
C ILE A 37 -14.02 20.80 -17.22
N MET A 38 -13.29 21.05 -18.31
CA MET A 38 -12.42 20.06 -18.96
C MET A 38 -11.36 19.49 -18.00
N ASN A 39 -10.75 20.33 -17.16
CA ASN A 39 -9.79 19.88 -16.15
C ASN A 39 -10.46 19.08 -15.01
N VAL A 40 -11.70 19.42 -14.61
CA VAL A 40 -12.48 18.62 -13.66
C VAL A 40 -12.85 17.26 -14.25
N CYS A 41 -13.38 17.20 -15.46
CA CYS A 41 -13.69 15.94 -16.16
C CYS A 41 -12.44 15.06 -16.33
N LYS A 42 -11.30 15.66 -16.70
CA LYS A 42 -10.01 14.97 -16.83
C LYS A 42 -9.51 14.39 -15.50
N ARG A 43 -9.76 15.07 -14.36
CA ARG A 43 -9.44 14.57 -13.01
C ARG A 43 -10.40 13.46 -12.55
N LEU A 44 -11.71 13.65 -12.76
CA LEU A 44 -12.73 12.65 -12.43
C LEU A 44 -12.47 11.32 -13.15
N ARG A 45 -12.10 11.36 -14.43
CA ARG A 45 -11.77 10.18 -15.24
C ARG A 45 -10.70 9.29 -14.58
N TRP A 46 -9.66 9.88 -13.99
CA TRP A 46 -8.62 9.10 -13.30
C TRP A 46 -9.14 8.45 -12.01
N ILE A 47 -10.00 9.13 -11.25
CA ILE A 47 -10.62 8.56 -10.04
C ILE A 47 -11.49 7.33 -10.39
N TYR A 48 -12.20 7.36 -11.53
CA TYR A 48 -12.94 6.19 -12.02
C TYR A 48 -12.02 5.04 -12.47
N VAL A 49 -10.85 5.34 -13.05
CA VAL A 49 -9.84 4.32 -13.41
C VAL A 49 -9.25 3.67 -12.14
N ASP A 50 -8.88 4.48 -11.14
CA ASP A 50 -8.35 3.98 -9.86
C ASP A 50 -9.39 3.12 -9.11
N LEU A 51 -10.65 3.53 -9.12
CA LEU A 51 -11.76 2.78 -8.52
C LEU A 51 -12.04 1.47 -9.26
N ALA A 52 -12.02 1.48 -10.59
CA ALA A 52 -12.20 0.27 -11.41
C ALA A 52 -11.03 -0.71 -11.21
N LEU A 53 -9.80 -0.23 -11.08
CA LEU A 53 -8.63 -1.05 -10.77
C LEU A 53 -8.72 -1.65 -9.36
N ALA A 54 -9.11 -0.86 -8.35
CA ALA A 54 -9.32 -1.37 -6.99
C ALA A 54 -10.43 -2.43 -6.94
N LEU A 55 -11.54 -2.22 -7.65
CA LEU A 55 -12.62 -3.21 -7.79
C LEU A 55 -12.13 -4.50 -8.48
N LEU A 56 -11.33 -4.39 -9.55
CA LEU A 56 -10.74 -5.53 -10.24
C LEU A 56 -9.82 -6.33 -9.31
N MET A 57 -9.00 -5.67 -8.48
CA MET A 57 -8.15 -6.34 -7.49
C MET A 57 -8.98 -7.05 -6.40
N ILE A 58 -10.08 -6.45 -5.94
CA ILE A 58 -11.00 -7.06 -4.97
C ILE A 58 -11.71 -8.28 -5.56
N ILE A 59 -12.14 -8.21 -6.83
CA ILE A 59 -12.74 -9.35 -7.54
C ILE A 59 -11.70 -10.47 -7.70
N LEU A 60 -10.48 -10.16 -8.11
CA LEU A 60 -9.41 -11.15 -8.27
C LEU A 60 -9.03 -11.82 -6.93
N LEU A 61 -8.99 -11.06 -5.84
CA LEU A 61 -8.84 -11.59 -4.47
C LEU A 61 -9.98 -12.54 -4.10
N ALA A 62 -11.25 -12.17 -4.34
CA ALA A 62 -12.39 -13.02 -4.04
C ALA A 62 -12.40 -14.31 -4.88
N VAL A 63 -11.96 -14.25 -6.15
CA VAL A 63 -11.78 -15.42 -7.01
C VAL A 63 -10.71 -16.36 -6.44
N LEU A 64 -9.49 -15.85 -6.20
CA LEU A 64 -8.37 -16.64 -5.66
C LEU A 64 -8.68 -17.24 -4.27
N GLU A 65 -9.45 -16.52 -3.45
CA GLU A 65 -9.76 -16.99 -2.10
C GLU A 65 -10.87 -18.04 -2.06
N PHE A 66 -12.02 -17.77 -2.71
CA PHE A 66 -13.24 -18.58 -2.54
C PHE A 66 -13.55 -19.52 -3.70
N LEU A 67 -13.09 -19.23 -4.93
CA LEU A 67 -13.57 -19.94 -6.14
C LEU A 67 -12.54 -20.89 -6.76
N VAL A 68 -11.25 -20.79 -6.40
CA VAL A 68 -10.18 -21.55 -7.05
C VAL A 68 -9.40 -22.39 -6.02
N GLN A 69 -9.23 -23.68 -6.31
CA GLN A 69 -8.34 -24.57 -5.56
C GLN A 69 -6.87 -24.30 -5.95
N PRO A 70 -5.88 -24.47 -5.05
CA PRO A 70 -4.47 -24.21 -5.38
C PRO A 70 -4.02 -25.02 -6.60
N TYR A 71 -3.24 -24.38 -7.49
CA TYR A 71 -2.86 -24.95 -8.79
C TYR A 71 -1.94 -26.16 -8.64
N GLN A 72 -1.06 -26.12 -7.64
CA GLN A 72 -0.26 -27.26 -7.23
C GLN A 72 -0.82 -27.82 -5.92
N GLN A 73 -0.91 -29.14 -5.83
CA GLN A 73 -0.99 -29.83 -4.55
C GLN A 73 0.42 -30.31 -4.22
N ILE A 74 1.05 -29.73 -3.20
CA ILE A 74 2.28 -30.31 -2.67
C ILE A 74 1.89 -31.62 -1.96
N GLY A 75 2.60 -32.69 -2.31
CA GLY A 75 2.40 -34.01 -1.72
C GLY A 75 2.88 -34.05 -0.27
N PHE A 76 2.50 -35.09 0.47
CA PHE A 76 2.85 -35.23 1.88
C PHE A 76 3.53 -36.56 2.18
N PHE A 77 4.40 -36.57 3.20
CA PHE A 77 4.94 -37.80 3.77
C PHE A 77 3.97 -38.39 4.79
N CYS A 78 3.79 -39.70 4.73
CA CYS A 78 3.07 -40.45 5.75
C CYS A 78 3.70 -40.21 7.13
N ASN A 79 2.85 -39.96 8.13
CA ASN A 79 3.25 -39.71 9.53
C ASN A 79 4.20 -38.50 9.76
N ASP A 80 4.25 -37.50 8.86
CA ASP A 80 5.02 -36.27 9.10
C ASP A 80 4.41 -35.46 10.29
N PRO A 81 5.15 -35.28 11.40
CA PRO A 81 4.65 -34.60 12.59
C PRO A 81 4.45 -33.08 12.42
N LYS A 82 4.91 -32.49 11.30
CA LYS A 82 4.71 -31.06 11.01
C LYS A 82 3.27 -30.74 10.61
N ILE A 83 2.60 -31.69 9.96
CA ILE A 83 1.26 -31.54 9.35
C ILE A 83 0.16 -32.32 10.08
N SER A 84 0.49 -32.90 11.24
CA SER A 84 -0.39 -33.72 12.07
C SER A 84 -0.96 -32.97 13.29
N PHE A 85 -0.93 -31.64 13.31
CA PHE A 85 -1.54 -30.86 14.39
C PHE A 85 -3.06 -30.85 14.27
N LYS A 86 -3.75 -30.71 15.40
CA LYS A 86 -5.21 -30.55 15.42
C LYS A 86 -5.60 -29.12 15.07
N PHE A 87 -6.64 -28.95 14.26
CA PHE A 87 -7.26 -27.64 14.03
C PHE A 87 -8.06 -27.19 15.26
N THR A 88 -7.65 -26.08 15.87
CA THR A 88 -8.25 -25.52 17.09
C THR A 88 -8.96 -24.19 16.87
N GLY A 89 -9.01 -23.67 15.63
CA GLY A 89 -9.58 -22.37 15.28
C GLY A 89 -8.53 -21.28 15.09
N ASP A 90 -8.94 -20.03 15.24
CA ASP A 90 -8.12 -18.82 15.07
C ASP A 90 -8.20 -17.93 16.33
N THR A 91 -7.07 -17.65 16.99
CA THR A 91 -7.00 -16.64 18.07
C THR A 91 -7.24 -15.23 17.51
N ILE A 92 -6.75 -14.96 16.29
CA ILE A 92 -7.04 -13.74 15.53
C ILE A 92 -7.62 -14.13 14.18
N SER A 93 -8.93 -13.94 14.00
CA SER A 93 -9.60 -14.27 12.74
C SER A 93 -9.25 -13.29 11.61
N ALA A 94 -9.41 -13.74 10.37
CA ALA A 94 -9.19 -12.91 9.18
C ALA A 94 -10.01 -11.58 9.22
N GLY A 95 -11.25 -11.65 9.71
CA GLY A 95 -12.10 -10.47 9.89
C GLY A 95 -11.54 -9.46 10.90
N VAL A 96 -10.89 -9.91 11.97
CA VAL A 96 -10.28 -9.03 12.98
C VAL A 96 -9.05 -8.32 12.40
N ILE A 97 -8.13 -9.04 11.74
CA ILE A 97 -6.93 -8.40 11.18
C ILE A 97 -7.28 -7.42 10.05
N ILE A 98 -8.22 -7.77 9.15
CA ILE A 98 -8.67 -6.86 8.09
C ILE A 98 -9.34 -5.61 8.71
N SER A 99 -10.23 -5.80 9.69
CA SER A 99 -10.91 -4.68 10.36
C SER A 99 -9.92 -3.75 11.06
N PHE A 100 -8.92 -4.30 11.76
CA PHE A 100 -7.86 -3.52 12.41
C PHE A 100 -7.05 -2.73 11.37
N SER A 101 -6.56 -3.40 10.33
CA SER A 101 -5.70 -2.82 9.30
C SER A 101 -6.39 -1.76 8.44
N VAL A 102 -7.71 -1.78 8.35
CA VAL A 102 -8.53 -0.74 7.69
C VAL A 102 -8.88 0.38 8.67
N ALA A 103 -9.49 0.06 9.81
CA ALA A 103 -10.07 1.05 10.71
C ALA A 103 -9.04 1.82 11.55
N VAL A 104 -8.01 1.15 12.10
CA VAL A 104 -7.07 1.80 13.02
C VAL A 104 -6.24 2.89 12.32
N PRO A 105 -5.67 2.66 11.12
CA PRO A 105 -5.00 3.73 10.36
C PRO A 105 -5.92 4.87 9.98
N LEU A 106 -7.16 4.60 9.58
CA LEU A 106 -8.14 5.65 9.28
C LEU A 106 -8.39 6.52 10.52
N LEU A 107 -8.67 5.92 11.67
CA LEU A 107 -8.89 6.62 12.94
C LEU A 107 -7.65 7.39 13.39
N VAL A 108 -6.45 6.80 13.34
CA VAL A 108 -5.19 7.46 13.71
C VAL A 108 -4.90 8.66 12.81
N ILE A 109 -5.15 8.56 11.50
CA ILE A 109 -5.01 9.69 10.58
C ILE A 109 -6.01 10.80 10.96
N TRP A 110 -7.30 10.48 11.05
CA TRP A 110 -8.35 11.46 11.38
C TRP A 110 -8.11 12.16 12.72
N ILE A 111 -7.78 11.41 13.78
CA ILE A 111 -7.54 11.95 15.13
C ILE A 111 -6.31 12.86 15.13
N ALA A 112 -5.19 12.44 14.52
CA ALA A 112 -3.98 13.26 14.45
C ALA A 112 -4.20 14.57 13.67
N GLU A 113 -4.90 14.50 12.53
CA GLU A 113 -5.17 15.68 11.68
C GLU A 113 -6.20 16.63 12.28
N TYR A 114 -7.12 16.15 13.13
CA TYR A 114 -8.10 17.02 13.79
C TYR A 114 -7.57 17.64 15.10
N ILE A 115 -6.67 16.97 15.83
CA ILE A 115 -6.13 17.44 17.12
C ILE A 115 -4.88 18.33 16.95
N TYR A 116 -4.00 18.05 15.98
CA TYR A 116 -2.68 18.70 15.90
C TYR A 116 -2.54 19.82 14.87
N TYR A 117 -3.48 19.97 13.94
CA TYR A 117 -3.42 20.95 12.85
C TYR A 117 -4.73 21.74 12.74
N SER A 118 -4.67 23.06 12.46
CA SER A 118 -5.88 23.89 12.28
C SER A 118 -6.52 23.68 10.89
N ALA A 119 -7.59 24.40 10.55
CA ALA A 119 -8.21 24.31 9.22
C ALA A 119 -7.42 25.17 8.22
N ASP A 120 -7.23 26.43 8.58
CA ASP A 120 -6.37 27.48 8.01
C ASP A 120 -4.92 27.04 7.72
N SER A 121 -4.39 26.07 8.48
CA SER A 121 -3.14 25.34 8.17
C SER A 121 -3.13 24.69 6.77
N TYR A 122 -4.31 24.45 6.18
CA TYR A 122 -4.49 23.83 4.86
C TYR A 122 -5.01 24.79 3.79
N GLU A 123 -5.58 25.94 4.15
CA GLU A 123 -6.09 26.92 3.18
C GLU A 123 -4.95 27.77 2.58
N SER A 124 -3.98 28.15 3.42
CA SER A 124 -2.71 28.74 2.96
C SER A 124 -1.92 27.79 2.04
N ALA A 125 -2.10 26.48 2.19
CA ALA A 125 -1.51 25.45 1.34
C ALA A 125 -2.34 25.20 0.07
N SER A 126 -2.49 26.23 -0.76
CA SER A 126 -3.24 26.34 -2.04
C SER A 126 -3.36 25.03 -2.86
N TYR A 127 -2.28 24.24 -2.92
CA TYR A 127 -2.19 23.00 -3.67
C TYR A 127 -3.11 21.85 -3.21
N TYR A 128 -3.45 21.74 -1.92
CA TYR A 128 -4.26 20.64 -1.37
C TYR A 128 -5.75 20.96 -1.23
N GLY A 129 -6.09 22.24 -1.07
CA GLY A 129 -7.46 22.74 -1.01
C GLY A 129 -8.22 22.49 0.30
N THR A 130 -8.23 21.27 0.85
CA THR A 130 -8.85 20.99 2.16
C THR A 130 -8.18 19.83 2.90
N ARG A 131 -8.20 19.86 4.25
CA ARG A 131 -7.69 18.78 5.14
C ARG A 131 -8.17 17.39 4.71
N SER A 132 -9.46 17.23 4.43
CA SER A 132 -10.07 15.95 4.07
C SER A 132 -9.50 15.36 2.77
N LYS A 133 -9.11 16.19 1.80
CA LYS A 133 -8.47 15.72 0.55
C LYS A 133 -7.08 15.15 0.82
N LEU A 134 -6.35 15.67 1.81
CA LEU A 134 -5.05 15.13 2.20
C LEU A 134 -5.19 13.79 2.93
N ILE A 135 -6.11 13.71 3.89
CA ILE A 135 -6.46 12.47 4.61
C ILE A 135 -6.79 11.33 3.63
N TRP A 136 -7.71 11.58 2.69
CA TRP A 136 -8.12 10.56 1.72
C TRP A 136 -7.01 10.15 0.75
N ARG A 137 -6.04 11.03 0.44
CA ARG A 137 -4.92 10.68 -0.44
C ARG A 137 -3.89 9.80 0.27
N TRP A 138 -3.51 10.10 1.52
CA TRP A 138 -2.65 9.19 2.30
C TRP A 138 -3.32 7.84 2.54
N TYR A 139 -4.61 7.87 2.91
CA TYR A 139 -5.37 6.64 3.13
C TYR A 139 -5.52 5.82 1.85
N GLY A 140 -5.74 6.45 0.69
CA GLY A 140 -5.78 5.79 -0.61
C GLY A 140 -4.46 5.13 -1.02
N HIS A 141 -3.32 5.78 -0.79
CA HIS A 141 -2.00 5.14 -1.01
C HIS A 141 -1.78 3.96 -0.05
N TYR A 142 -2.25 4.07 1.19
CA TYR A 142 -2.17 3.01 2.18
C TYR A 142 -3.06 1.80 1.84
N THR A 143 -4.32 2.01 1.42
CA THR A 143 -5.23 0.91 1.03
C THR A 143 -4.85 0.26 -0.30
N ALA A 144 -4.31 1.02 -1.25
CA ALA A 144 -3.70 0.44 -2.46
C ALA A 144 -2.53 -0.50 -2.11
N GLY A 145 -1.73 -0.14 -1.09
CA GLY A 145 -0.69 -1.02 -0.55
C GLY A 145 -1.24 -2.31 0.08
N ILE A 146 -2.33 -2.23 0.86
CA ILE A 146 -3.05 -3.43 1.37
C ILE A 146 -3.46 -4.32 0.20
N LEU A 147 -4.22 -3.79 -0.77
CA LEU A 147 -4.74 -4.57 -1.89
C LEU A 147 -3.61 -5.26 -2.68
N THR A 148 -2.50 -4.57 -2.90
CA THR A 148 -1.35 -5.13 -3.63
C THR A 148 -0.62 -6.21 -2.82
N LEU A 149 -0.40 -5.99 -1.52
CA LEU A 149 0.24 -6.97 -0.64
C LEU A 149 -0.62 -8.23 -0.47
N THR A 150 -1.91 -8.08 -0.20
CA THR A 150 -2.83 -9.22 -0.06
C THR A 150 -2.93 -9.99 -1.38
N LEU A 151 -3.00 -9.31 -2.52
CA LEU A 151 -3.04 -9.97 -3.83
C LEU A 151 -1.76 -10.77 -4.11
N LEU A 152 -0.59 -10.25 -3.73
CA LEU A 152 0.67 -10.98 -3.83
C LEU A 152 0.66 -12.24 -2.94
N CYS A 153 0.21 -12.12 -1.69
CA CYS A 153 0.12 -13.27 -0.77
C CYS A 153 -0.83 -14.36 -1.29
N GLU A 154 -2.03 -14.01 -1.77
CA GLU A 154 -2.96 -15.02 -2.31
C GLU A 154 -2.49 -15.62 -3.64
N ALA A 155 -1.82 -14.83 -4.50
CA ALA A 155 -1.19 -15.36 -5.71
C ALA A 155 -0.06 -16.37 -5.38
N MET A 156 0.77 -16.08 -4.37
CA MET A 156 1.83 -16.99 -3.93
C MET A 156 1.27 -18.27 -3.31
N LYS A 157 0.25 -18.18 -2.44
CA LYS A 157 -0.46 -19.35 -1.89
C LYS A 157 -1.06 -20.23 -2.99
N PHE A 158 -1.75 -19.62 -3.96
CA PHE A 158 -2.38 -20.33 -5.07
C PHE A 158 -1.36 -21.04 -5.97
N MET A 159 -0.18 -20.43 -6.17
CA MET A 159 0.90 -21.02 -6.96
C MET A 159 1.62 -22.16 -6.23
N ILE A 160 1.86 -22.03 -4.93
CA ILE A 160 2.72 -22.94 -4.16
C ILE A 160 1.95 -24.11 -3.57
N GLY A 161 0.77 -23.89 -2.98
CA GLY A 161 -0.06 -24.98 -2.46
C GLY A 161 0.50 -25.73 -1.24
N GLU A 162 1.27 -25.05 -0.37
CA GLU A 162 1.88 -25.69 0.81
C GLU A 162 0.83 -26.10 1.87
N PRO A 163 0.83 -27.37 2.34
CA PRO A 163 -0.07 -27.83 3.39
C PRO A 163 0.23 -27.15 4.74
N ARG A 164 -0.83 -26.73 5.43
CA ARG A 164 -0.76 -26.13 6.77
C ARG A 164 -0.38 -27.18 7.83
N PRO A 165 0.14 -26.77 9.02
CA PRO A 165 0.42 -27.70 10.10
C PRO A 165 -0.77 -28.54 10.58
N HIS A 166 -2.01 -28.09 10.32
CA HIS A 166 -3.26 -28.81 10.61
C HIS A 166 -3.85 -29.61 9.43
N PHE A 167 -3.07 -29.86 8.37
CA PHE A 167 -3.55 -30.47 7.12
C PHE A 167 -4.18 -31.85 7.30
N LEU A 168 -3.53 -32.79 8.01
CA LEU A 168 -4.02 -34.18 8.10
C LEU A 168 -5.38 -34.27 8.84
N ASP A 169 -5.54 -33.49 9.91
CA ASP A 169 -6.79 -33.38 10.69
C ASP A 169 -7.92 -32.71 9.88
N THR A 170 -7.58 -31.72 9.05
CA THR A 170 -8.56 -30.95 8.26
C THR A 170 -9.00 -31.68 6.99
N CYS A 171 -8.06 -32.16 6.18
CA CYS A 171 -8.33 -32.82 4.91
C CYS A 171 -8.83 -34.28 5.12
N LYS A 172 -8.28 -34.99 6.11
CA LYS A 172 -8.42 -36.45 6.28
C LYS A 172 -8.20 -37.17 4.93
N PRO A 173 -7.00 -37.09 4.32
CA PRO A 173 -6.74 -37.65 3.01
C PRO A 173 -6.88 -39.18 3.03
N ARG A 174 -7.69 -39.73 2.11
CA ARG A 174 -8.00 -41.17 2.03
C ARG A 174 -6.74 -42.04 1.98
N GLU A 175 -5.75 -41.58 1.23
CA GLU A 175 -4.49 -42.26 0.95
C GLU A 175 -3.61 -42.40 2.21
N ALA A 176 -3.79 -41.55 3.22
CA ALA A 176 -3.05 -41.65 4.48
C ALA A 176 -3.47 -42.84 5.36
N ALA A 177 -4.69 -43.38 5.17
CA ALA A 177 -5.25 -44.40 6.07
C ALA A 177 -4.52 -45.76 6.03
N ASN A 178 -3.79 -46.06 4.95
CA ASN A 178 -3.08 -47.32 4.75
C ASN A 178 -1.56 -47.15 4.57
N CYS A 179 -1.00 -45.95 4.78
CA CYS A 179 0.36 -45.62 4.37
C CYS A 179 1.35 -45.56 5.56
N THR A 180 2.62 -45.86 5.27
CA THR A 180 3.66 -46.05 6.29
C THR A 180 4.64 -44.88 6.35
N ASN A 181 5.61 -44.82 5.43
CA ASN A 181 6.64 -43.78 5.30
C ASN A 181 6.80 -43.30 3.84
N GLU A 182 5.77 -43.47 3.01
CA GLU A 182 5.79 -43.12 1.59
C GLU A 182 5.44 -41.63 1.36
N TYR A 183 5.75 -41.11 0.17
CA TYR A 183 5.40 -39.76 -0.26
C TYR A 183 4.20 -39.79 -1.22
N ILE A 184 3.08 -39.23 -0.78
CA ILE A 184 1.81 -39.24 -1.53
C ILE A 184 1.71 -37.95 -2.35
N ILE A 185 1.81 -38.09 -3.68
CA ILE A 185 1.78 -36.95 -4.63
C ILE A 185 0.34 -36.45 -4.87
N SER A 186 -0.64 -37.36 -4.86
CA SER A 186 -2.05 -37.06 -5.17
C SER A 186 -2.95 -37.72 -4.13
N TYR A 187 -3.93 -36.97 -3.63
CA TYR A 187 -4.79 -37.39 -2.52
C TYR A 187 -6.21 -36.85 -2.65
N THR A 188 -7.16 -37.56 -2.03
CA THR A 188 -8.57 -37.12 -1.90
C THR A 188 -8.88 -36.81 -0.44
N CYS A 189 -9.19 -35.55 -0.13
CA CYS A 189 -9.72 -35.18 1.19
C CYS A 189 -11.11 -35.81 1.40
N THR A 190 -11.32 -36.47 2.55
CA THR A 190 -12.58 -37.18 2.85
C THR A 190 -13.39 -36.54 3.98
N ASN A 191 -12.88 -35.49 4.62
CA ASN A 191 -13.53 -34.88 5.77
C ASN A 191 -14.84 -34.16 5.38
N THR A 192 -15.98 -34.64 5.89
CA THR A 192 -17.30 -34.05 5.69
C THR A 192 -17.75 -33.14 6.85
N GLU A 193 -16.97 -33.06 7.93
CA GLU A 193 -17.28 -32.24 9.12
C GLU A 193 -16.91 -30.76 8.97
N VAL A 194 -16.09 -30.43 7.96
CA VAL A 194 -15.53 -29.09 7.71
C VAL A 194 -16.02 -28.51 6.39
N SER A 195 -15.97 -27.18 6.26
CA SER A 195 -16.42 -26.51 5.04
C SER A 195 -15.48 -26.75 3.85
N THR A 196 -16.00 -26.72 2.62
CA THR A 196 -15.18 -26.80 1.40
C THR A 196 -14.11 -25.71 1.32
N TRP A 197 -14.39 -24.51 1.87
CA TRP A 197 -13.38 -23.45 2.00
C TRP A 197 -12.26 -23.88 2.96
N SER A 198 -12.56 -24.51 4.10
CA SER A 198 -11.56 -25.02 5.05
C SER A 198 -10.68 -26.14 4.44
N ILE A 199 -11.26 -26.99 3.58
CA ILE A 199 -10.51 -28.00 2.82
C ILE A 199 -9.56 -27.33 1.82
N ASN A 200 -10.00 -26.28 1.12
CA ASN A 200 -9.12 -25.52 0.22
C ASN A 200 -8.06 -24.70 0.98
N ASP A 201 -8.40 -24.14 2.14
CA ASP A 201 -7.52 -23.35 3.01
C ASP A 201 -6.39 -24.19 3.62
N CYS A 202 -6.61 -25.48 3.90
CA CYS A 202 -5.58 -26.32 4.50
C CYS A 202 -4.35 -26.57 3.59
N ASN A 203 -4.45 -26.20 2.30
CA ASN A 203 -3.35 -26.18 1.31
C ASN A 203 -2.86 -24.76 0.95
N LYS A 204 -3.20 -23.75 1.77
CA LYS A 204 -2.81 -22.34 1.57
C LYS A 204 -1.93 -21.83 2.73
N SER A 205 -0.83 -22.53 3.06
CA SER A 205 0.05 -22.12 4.17
C SER A 205 0.99 -20.96 3.79
N PHE A 206 1.81 -21.10 2.75
CA PHE A 206 2.86 -20.12 2.43
C PHE A 206 2.40 -19.03 1.45
N PRO A 207 2.68 -17.73 1.69
CA PRO A 207 3.18 -17.09 2.92
C PRO A 207 2.01 -16.67 3.84
N SER A 208 2.32 -16.32 5.10
CA SER A 208 1.28 -15.89 6.04
C SER A 208 0.81 -14.45 5.79
N GLY A 209 -0.37 -14.32 5.18
CA GLY A 209 -1.01 -13.02 4.92
C GLY A 209 -1.38 -12.22 6.18
N HIS A 210 -1.64 -12.88 7.31
CA HIS A 210 -1.89 -12.21 8.60
C HIS A 210 -0.64 -11.50 9.13
N ALA A 211 0.51 -12.19 9.08
CA ALA A 211 1.82 -11.64 9.46
C ALA A 211 2.19 -10.46 8.56
N ALA A 212 2.11 -10.65 7.24
CA ALA A 212 2.38 -9.60 6.26
C ALA A 212 1.52 -8.35 6.45
N LEU A 213 0.20 -8.51 6.59
CA LEU A 213 -0.72 -7.40 6.76
C LEU A 213 -0.52 -6.68 8.11
N SER A 214 -0.21 -7.40 9.18
CA SER A 214 0.02 -6.82 10.51
C SER A 214 1.31 -5.98 10.55
N VAL A 215 2.42 -6.48 9.99
CA VAL A 215 3.70 -5.75 9.88
C VAL A 215 3.55 -4.55 8.96
N TYR A 216 2.92 -4.71 7.80
CA TYR A 216 2.61 -3.60 6.87
C TYR A 216 1.87 -2.46 7.57
N THR A 217 0.79 -2.80 8.29
CA THR A 217 -0.02 -1.86 9.08
C THR A 217 0.83 -1.16 10.14
N SER A 218 1.65 -1.90 10.87
CA SER A 218 2.51 -1.38 11.92
C SER A 218 3.58 -0.41 11.38
N ILE A 219 4.29 -0.77 10.31
CA ILE A 219 5.32 0.08 9.69
C ILE A 219 4.72 1.41 9.22
N PHE A 220 3.53 1.38 8.61
CA PHE A 220 2.82 2.60 8.22
C PHE A 220 2.42 3.45 9.44
N LEU A 221 1.82 2.85 10.48
CA LEU A 221 1.41 3.56 11.69
C LEU A 221 2.60 4.17 12.44
N VAL A 222 3.69 3.43 12.61
CA VAL A 222 4.93 3.90 13.27
C VAL A 222 5.51 5.09 12.52
N TRP A 223 5.58 5.03 11.18
CA TRP A 223 6.01 6.14 10.34
C TRP A 223 5.07 7.35 10.43
N TYR A 224 3.76 7.13 10.35
CA TYR A 224 2.76 8.19 10.39
C TYR A 224 2.82 8.95 11.72
N LEU A 225 2.79 8.22 12.84
CA LEU A 225 3.00 8.77 14.18
C LEU A 225 4.35 9.51 14.27
N GLN A 226 5.42 8.98 13.68
CA GLN A 226 6.74 9.61 13.72
C GLN A 226 6.74 11.00 13.06
N ASN A 227 6.01 11.18 11.96
CA ASN A 227 6.06 12.39 11.13
C ASN A 227 4.93 13.39 11.41
N ARG A 228 3.77 12.95 11.93
CA ARG A 228 2.58 13.80 12.15
C ARG A 228 2.28 14.10 13.61
N MET A 229 2.65 13.23 14.56
CA MET A 229 2.44 13.53 15.99
C MET A 229 3.55 14.47 16.50
N PRO A 230 3.23 15.64 17.04
CA PRO A 230 4.22 16.54 17.64
C PRO A 230 4.75 15.96 18.96
N ASN A 231 6.02 16.22 19.26
CA ASN A 231 6.70 15.71 20.47
C ASN A 231 6.28 16.49 21.74
N ARG A 232 4.98 16.62 22.01
CA ARG A 232 4.43 17.35 23.19
C ARG A 232 4.68 16.63 24.53
N THR A 233 4.94 15.33 24.51
CA THR A 233 5.23 14.50 25.69
C THR A 233 6.32 13.49 25.35
N LEU A 234 7.17 13.14 26.30
CA LEU A 234 8.27 12.18 26.10
C LEU A 234 7.79 10.76 25.72
N PHE A 235 6.73 10.27 26.36
CA PHE A 235 6.36 8.85 26.31
C PHE A 235 5.23 8.47 25.34
N LEU A 236 4.21 9.33 25.13
CA LEU A 236 3.00 8.93 24.38
C LEU A 236 3.30 8.41 22.96
N LYS A 237 4.21 9.10 22.25
CA LYS A 237 4.55 8.79 20.87
C LYS A 237 5.33 7.47 20.74
N PRO A 238 6.45 7.25 21.47
CA PRO A 238 7.08 5.92 21.56
C PRO A 238 6.14 4.81 22.05
N TRP A 239 5.24 5.10 23.00
CA TRP A 239 4.31 4.10 23.54
C TRP A 239 3.28 3.65 22.50
N LEU A 240 2.68 4.58 21.74
CA LEU A 240 1.77 4.24 20.64
C LEU A 240 2.49 3.46 19.51
N GLN A 241 3.74 3.84 19.18
CA GLN A 241 4.57 3.11 18.22
C GLN A 241 4.92 1.69 18.72
N CYS A 242 5.14 1.53 20.02
CA CYS A 242 5.33 0.23 20.66
C CYS A 242 4.06 -0.63 20.58
N LEU A 243 2.88 -0.08 20.89
CA LEU A 243 1.61 -0.80 20.80
C LEU A 243 1.33 -1.32 19.38
N THR A 244 1.56 -0.52 18.33
CA THR A 244 1.37 -0.97 16.94
C THR A 244 2.39 -2.04 16.54
N SER A 245 3.60 -2.00 17.11
CA SER A 245 4.62 -3.04 16.92
C SER A 245 4.27 -4.34 17.65
N MET A 246 3.79 -4.25 18.89
CA MET A 246 3.29 -5.38 19.67
C MET A 246 2.08 -6.07 19.01
N TRP A 247 1.19 -5.32 18.36
CA TRP A 247 0.10 -5.90 17.57
C TRP A 247 0.64 -6.83 16.46
N ALA A 248 1.61 -6.36 15.67
CA ALA A 248 2.20 -7.16 14.61
C ALA A 248 2.86 -8.45 15.14
N VAL A 249 3.69 -8.33 16.18
CA VAL A 249 4.31 -9.48 16.86
C VAL A 249 3.26 -10.46 17.40
N THR A 250 2.15 -9.97 17.95
CA THR A 250 1.04 -10.81 18.45
C THR A 250 0.34 -11.55 17.31
N CYS A 251 0.12 -10.91 16.16
CA CYS A 251 -0.41 -11.59 14.97
C CYS A 251 0.53 -12.69 14.48
N SER A 252 1.82 -12.39 14.34
CA SER A 252 2.80 -13.36 13.81
C SER A 252 2.99 -14.56 14.76
N ILE A 253 3.02 -14.34 16.09
CA ILE A 253 3.07 -15.41 17.09
C ILE A 253 1.78 -16.27 17.09
N THR A 254 0.59 -15.66 17.05
CA THR A 254 -0.67 -16.43 17.05
C THR A 254 -0.82 -17.29 15.80
N ARG A 255 -0.29 -16.90 14.64
CA ARG A 255 -0.28 -17.76 13.44
C ARG A 255 0.51 -19.07 13.60
N VAL A 256 1.57 -19.06 14.41
CA VAL A 256 2.31 -20.29 14.77
C VAL A 256 1.56 -21.04 15.88
N GLY A 257 1.12 -20.35 16.94
CA GLY A 257 0.43 -20.97 18.08
C GLY A 257 -0.93 -21.62 17.76
N ASP A 258 -1.66 -21.07 16.80
CA ASP A 258 -2.93 -21.63 16.28
C ASP A 258 -2.69 -22.79 15.28
N ASN A 259 -1.44 -23.20 15.06
CA ASN A 259 -1.02 -24.20 14.06
C ASN A 259 -1.44 -23.86 12.61
N ARG A 260 -1.73 -22.58 12.31
CA ARG A 260 -2.25 -22.14 11.01
C ARG A 260 -1.15 -22.02 9.96
N HIS A 261 0.09 -21.83 10.37
CA HIS A 261 1.25 -21.59 9.50
C HIS A 261 2.53 -22.17 10.11
N HIS A 262 3.47 -22.57 9.25
CA HIS A 262 4.83 -22.84 9.69
C HIS A 262 5.55 -21.53 10.05
N TRP A 263 6.59 -21.61 10.88
CA TRP A 263 7.34 -20.41 11.30
C TRP A 263 8.07 -19.73 10.12
N TRP A 264 8.38 -20.45 9.04
CA TRP A 264 8.94 -19.87 7.82
C TRP A 264 7.89 -19.10 7.00
N ASP A 265 6.64 -19.57 6.90
CA ASP A 265 5.54 -18.84 6.26
C ASP A 265 5.30 -17.47 6.93
N VAL A 266 5.41 -17.47 8.27
CA VAL A 266 5.25 -16.28 9.10
C VAL A 266 6.44 -15.34 8.89
N LEU A 267 7.67 -15.84 8.94
CA LEU A 267 8.88 -15.04 8.69
C LEU A 267 8.89 -14.39 7.30
N ILE A 268 8.50 -15.13 6.25
CA ILE A 268 8.39 -14.56 4.90
C ILE A 268 7.21 -13.59 4.81
N GLY A 269 6.10 -13.86 5.51
CA GLY A 269 5.01 -12.90 5.69
C GLY A 269 5.49 -11.58 6.29
N ASP A 270 6.17 -11.62 7.44
CA ASP A 270 6.74 -10.45 8.11
C ASP A 270 7.70 -9.67 7.20
N VAL A 271 8.55 -10.34 6.43
CA VAL A 271 9.47 -9.73 5.45
C VAL A 271 8.71 -9.05 4.31
N LEU A 272 7.68 -9.69 3.73
CA LEU A 272 6.83 -9.08 2.70
C LEU A 272 6.10 -7.84 3.24
N GLY A 273 5.54 -7.93 4.45
CA GLY A 273 4.89 -6.81 5.14
C GLY A 273 5.83 -5.63 5.39
N LEU A 274 7.07 -5.91 5.81
CA LEU A 274 8.12 -4.91 6.00
C LEU A 274 8.50 -4.23 4.67
N LEU A 275 8.74 -5.00 3.61
CA LEU A 275 9.12 -4.47 2.29
C LEU A 275 8.03 -3.58 1.69
N PHE A 276 6.76 -4.03 1.71
CA PHE A 276 5.64 -3.22 1.23
C PHE A 276 5.37 -2.00 2.13
N GLY A 277 5.53 -2.14 3.45
CA GLY A 277 5.37 -1.03 4.39
C GLY A 277 6.40 0.07 4.12
N LEU A 278 7.68 -0.30 3.98
CA LEU A 278 8.76 0.61 3.61
C LEU A 278 8.53 1.23 2.23
N PHE A 279 8.06 0.47 1.24
CA PHE A 279 7.76 0.98 -0.10
C PHE A 279 6.68 2.09 -0.06
N VAL A 280 5.54 1.84 0.57
CA VAL A 280 4.44 2.84 0.68
C VAL A 280 4.87 4.05 1.51
N VAL A 281 5.64 3.84 2.58
CA VAL A 281 6.25 4.92 3.39
C VAL A 281 7.20 5.78 2.55
N ILE A 282 8.07 5.18 1.74
CA ILE A 282 9.04 5.89 0.89
C ILE A 282 8.32 6.67 -0.22
N LEU A 283 7.30 6.08 -0.87
CA LEU A 283 6.48 6.80 -1.86
C LEU A 283 5.74 7.98 -1.23
N SER A 284 5.15 7.80 -0.05
CA SER A 284 4.45 8.86 0.68
C SER A 284 5.40 9.99 1.09
N CYS A 285 6.61 9.66 1.54
CA CYS A 285 7.67 10.65 1.77
C CYS A 285 8.07 11.40 0.50
N ARG A 286 8.15 10.71 -0.65
CA ARG A 286 8.52 11.32 -1.94
C ARG A 286 7.46 12.30 -2.44
N HIS A 287 6.16 11.98 -2.33
CA HIS A 287 5.11 12.98 -2.61
C HIS A 287 5.31 14.19 -1.70
N PHE A 288 5.31 14.00 -0.38
CA PHE A 288 5.42 15.09 0.60
C PHE A 288 6.63 16.02 0.38
N CYS A 289 7.78 15.49 -0.06
CA CYS A 289 8.93 16.31 -0.44
C CYS A 289 8.73 17.07 -1.76
N LEU A 290 8.25 16.41 -2.83
CA LEU A 290 8.01 17.04 -4.13
C LEU A 290 6.94 18.15 -4.05
N GLU A 291 5.88 17.91 -3.29
CA GLU A 291 4.71 18.77 -3.20
C GLU A 291 5.00 19.99 -2.32
N ARG A 292 5.84 19.83 -1.28
CA ARG A 292 6.44 20.96 -0.55
C ARG A 292 7.34 21.80 -1.47
N THR A 293 8.15 21.18 -2.32
CA THR A 293 8.98 21.93 -3.28
C THR A 293 8.11 22.70 -4.29
N ALA A 294 7.04 22.10 -4.80
CA ALA A 294 6.09 22.76 -5.69
C ALA A 294 5.37 23.96 -5.03
N ALA A 295 4.91 23.80 -3.78
CA ALA A 295 4.30 24.89 -3.02
C ALA A 295 5.28 26.04 -2.75
N ASN A 296 6.52 25.74 -2.37
CA ASN A 296 7.56 26.75 -2.18
C ASN A 296 7.89 27.51 -3.48
N ALA A 297 7.94 26.81 -4.62
CA ALA A 297 8.18 27.42 -5.92
C ALA A 297 7.01 28.32 -6.38
N ALA A 298 5.75 27.88 -6.17
CA ALA A 298 4.58 28.69 -6.46
C ALA A 298 4.55 29.97 -5.61
N ASN A 299 4.82 29.86 -4.31
CA ASN A 299 4.90 31.01 -3.41
C ASN A 299 6.02 31.98 -3.85
N ALA A 300 7.21 31.48 -4.16
CA ALA A 300 8.32 32.30 -4.63
C ALA A 300 8.00 33.04 -5.95
N ALA A 301 7.31 32.38 -6.89
CA ALA A 301 6.84 33.02 -8.11
C ALA A 301 5.78 34.11 -7.84
N THR A 302 4.89 33.91 -6.86
CA THR A 302 3.93 34.94 -6.44
C THR A 302 4.60 36.15 -5.80
N TYR A 303 5.61 35.95 -4.94
CA TYR A 303 6.38 37.08 -4.38
C TYR A 303 7.17 37.83 -5.47
N ALA A 304 7.84 37.11 -6.38
CA ALA A 304 8.61 37.70 -7.48
C ALA A 304 7.77 38.48 -8.51
N LEU A 305 6.43 38.32 -8.50
CA LEU A 305 5.50 39.11 -9.32
C LEU A 305 5.01 40.38 -8.61
N ASN A 306 5.18 40.46 -7.27
CA ASN A 306 4.49 41.43 -6.42
C ASN A 306 5.42 42.44 -5.70
N GLU A 307 6.74 42.26 -5.71
CA GLU A 307 7.68 43.21 -5.09
C GLU A 307 8.41 44.12 -6.09
N PRO A 308 8.54 45.44 -5.79
CA PRO A 308 9.61 46.27 -6.31
C PRO A 308 10.98 45.81 -5.79
N LEU A 309 12.06 46.13 -6.50
CA LEU A 309 13.40 45.59 -6.25
C LEU A 309 14.10 46.20 -5.02
N GLU A 310 13.91 45.65 -3.81
CA GLU A 310 14.87 45.84 -2.70
C GLU A 310 15.03 44.64 -1.72
N ASN A 311 16.29 44.18 -1.58
CA ASN A 311 16.92 43.66 -0.36
C ASN A 311 16.16 42.63 0.53
N GLY A 312 16.17 41.35 0.12
CA GLY A 312 15.54 40.24 0.88
C GLY A 312 16.37 39.61 2.03
N GLN A 313 15.78 38.62 2.72
CA GLN A 313 16.44 37.82 3.75
C GLN A 313 16.01 36.33 3.80
N ILE A 314 17.02 35.46 3.70
CA ILE A 314 17.30 34.26 4.50
C ILE A 314 16.13 33.59 5.27
N GLY A 315 15.77 32.35 4.91
CA GLY A 315 15.03 31.43 5.80
C GLY A 315 14.65 30.07 5.20
N GLY A 316 14.80 28.95 5.94
CA GLY A 316 14.14 27.66 5.62
C GLY A 316 15.01 26.40 5.40
N GLN A 317 16.31 26.40 5.72
CA GLN A 317 17.28 25.39 5.24
C GLN A 317 17.30 24.02 5.96
N ILE A 318 16.15 23.45 6.35
CA ILE A 318 16.08 22.21 7.17
C ILE A 318 15.88 20.93 6.34
N CYS A 319 15.13 20.96 5.23
CA CYS A 319 14.86 19.74 4.44
C CYS A 319 15.99 19.33 3.47
N TYR A 320 16.88 20.25 3.10
CA TYR A 320 17.84 20.05 2.00
C TYR A 320 18.89 18.93 2.25
N ASN A 321 19.22 18.66 3.51
CA ASN A 321 20.36 17.80 3.86
C ASN A 321 20.13 16.30 3.60
N LYS A 322 18.89 15.82 3.42
CA LYS A 322 18.62 14.39 3.17
C LYS A 322 18.76 13.99 1.69
N GLN A 323 18.53 14.90 0.73
CA GLN A 323 18.74 14.63 -0.69
C GLN A 323 20.23 14.71 -1.10
N ARG A 324 21.01 15.62 -0.50
CA ARG A 324 22.41 15.84 -0.91
C ARG A 324 23.30 14.60 -0.75
N LYS A 325 23.05 13.73 0.24
CA LYS A 325 23.81 12.49 0.43
C LYS A 325 23.55 11.40 -0.62
N HIS A 326 22.45 11.45 -1.38
CA HIS A 326 22.17 10.46 -2.43
C HIS A 326 22.62 10.91 -3.83
N ASN A 327 22.59 12.22 -4.12
CA ASN A 327 22.87 12.74 -5.47
C ASN A 327 24.35 13.13 -5.71
N VAL A 328 25.20 13.16 -4.67
CA VAL A 328 26.62 13.52 -4.81
C VAL A 328 27.50 12.36 -5.33
N LEU A 329 26.97 11.14 -5.37
CA LEU A 329 27.68 9.94 -5.84
C LEU A 329 27.66 9.73 -7.38
N LEU A 330 27.14 10.69 -8.14
CA LEU A 330 27.10 10.69 -9.61
C LEU A 330 27.58 12.03 -10.17
N ASN A 331 28.85 12.36 -9.93
CA ASN A 331 29.53 13.50 -10.55
C ASN A 331 30.36 13.04 -11.77
N PRO A 332 30.12 13.55 -13.00
CA PRO A 332 30.78 13.04 -14.20
C PRO A 332 32.32 13.13 -14.21
N SER A 333 32.93 14.01 -13.39
CA SER A 333 34.38 14.17 -13.31
C SER A 333 35.14 12.91 -12.87
N ALA A 334 34.52 12.06 -12.03
CA ALA A 334 35.13 10.81 -11.57
C ALA A 334 35.28 9.75 -12.69
N VAL A 335 34.63 9.93 -13.85
CA VAL A 335 34.72 9.01 -15.00
C VAL A 335 36.00 9.22 -15.80
N SER A 336 36.73 10.34 -15.59
CA SER A 336 37.99 10.63 -16.26
C SER A 336 39.16 9.84 -15.68
N GLU A 337 39.38 9.92 -14.36
CA GLU A 337 40.54 9.30 -13.69
C GLU A 337 40.53 7.77 -13.76
N ILE A 338 39.34 7.16 -13.75
CA ILE A 338 39.17 5.70 -13.88
C ILE A 338 39.60 5.20 -15.27
N ARG A 339 39.69 6.06 -16.30
CA ARG A 339 40.19 5.66 -17.63
C ARG A 339 41.71 5.58 -17.67
N GLU A 340 42.44 6.53 -17.10
CA GLU A 340 43.92 6.52 -17.12
C GLU A 340 44.51 5.41 -16.25
N MET A 341 43.90 5.10 -15.09
CA MET A 341 44.33 3.96 -14.26
C MET A 341 44.18 2.59 -14.94
N LYS A 342 43.46 2.48 -16.07
CA LYS A 342 43.24 1.20 -16.76
C LYS A 342 44.34 0.82 -17.75
N ASP A 343 45.09 1.78 -18.28
CA ASP A 343 46.14 1.53 -19.27
C ASP A 343 47.56 1.42 -18.65
N ILE A 344 47.76 1.92 -17.43
CA ILE A 344 49.00 1.70 -16.65
C ILE A 344 49.12 0.23 -16.20
N GLY A 345 47.99 -0.42 -15.89
CA GLY A 345 47.91 -1.83 -15.48
C GLY A 345 48.14 -2.87 -16.59
N ARG A 346 48.90 -2.55 -17.64
CA ARG A 346 49.23 -3.47 -18.75
C ARG A 346 50.65 -3.29 -19.33
N ILE A 347 51.55 -2.66 -18.57
CA ILE A 347 52.97 -2.47 -18.92
C ILE A 347 53.93 -3.09 -17.88
N LEU A 348 53.38 -3.71 -16.83
CA LEU A 348 54.11 -4.59 -15.91
C LEU A 348 53.46 -5.99 -15.94
N GLU A 349 54.30 -7.00 -15.74
CA GLU A 349 54.12 -8.42 -16.08
C GLU A 349 52.95 -9.14 -15.36
#